data_AF-A0A3E2H4W1-F1
#
_entry.id   AF-A0A3E2H4W1-F1
#
_cell.length_a   1.000
_cell.length_b   1.000
_cell.length_c   1.000
_cell.angle_alpha   90.00
_cell.angle_beta   90.00
_cell.angle_gamma   90.00
#
_symmetry.space_group_name_H-M   'P 1'
#
loop_
_entity.id
_entity.type
_entity.pdbx_description
1 polymer ?
#
loop_
_entity_poly.entity_id
_entity_poly.type
_entity_poly.pdbx_seq_one_letter_code
_entity_poly.pdbx_strand_id
1 'polypeptide(L)'
;MMRVANLPPKPSSSTTSQERTEDDQYKFVRSVTGIFNITSEADEGDWPSKSQGLTIHFHVDKQQKRVWGHFDVGIVDEYLLLSLSPDGLVHNTPMGFQWRGTEDDTGRPLDGSGEVTIWEERTVSGVFRGNAGDIDFNGKRKFMPGEVSGYDVGYYRRG
;
A
#
# COMPACT_ATOMS: atom_id res chain seq x y z
N MET A 1 12.60 61.79 3.88
CA MET A 1 12.72 60.45 4.50
C MET A 1 11.50 59.65 4.04
N MET A 2 11.59 58.75 3.06
CA MET A 2 12.01 57.32 3.15
C MET A 2 11.14 56.53 4.16
N ARG A 3 10.43 55.43 3.87
CA ARG A 3 10.42 54.42 2.78
C ARG A 3 9.00 53.80 2.67
N VAL A 4 8.54 53.48 1.47
CA VAL A 4 7.45 52.50 1.24
C VAL A 4 8.12 51.14 1.11
N ALA A 5 7.76 50.17 1.96
CA ALA A 5 8.34 48.85 1.93
C ALA A 5 7.85 48.07 0.70
N ASN A 6 8.75 47.77 -0.23
CA ASN A 6 8.54 46.72 -1.24
C ASN A 6 8.50 45.37 -0.53
N LEU A 7 7.33 44.74 -0.49
CA LEU A 7 7.23 43.31 -0.17
C LEU A 7 7.73 42.51 -1.38
N PRO A 8 8.56 41.48 -1.19
CA PRO A 8 8.93 40.58 -2.27
C PRO A 8 7.70 39.83 -2.78
N PRO A 9 7.62 39.50 -4.09
CA PRO A 9 6.54 38.68 -4.62
C PRO A 9 6.53 37.33 -3.88
N LYS A 10 5.35 36.99 -3.35
CA LYS A 10 5.05 35.69 -2.75
C LYS A 10 5.45 34.59 -3.75
N PRO A 11 6.21 33.55 -3.36
CA PRO A 11 6.53 32.48 -4.29
C PRO A 11 5.21 31.85 -4.75
N SER A 12 4.89 32.05 -6.03
CA SER A 12 3.87 31.27 -6.72
C SER A 12 4.35 29.83 -6.67
N SER A 13 3.72 29.02 -5.81
CA SER A 13 3.80 27.57 -5.87
C SER A 13 3.17 27.15 -7.20
N SER A 14 3.94 27.24 -8.28
CA SER A 14 3.64 26.55 -9.52
C SER A 14 3.93 25.08 -9.25
N THR A 15 3.00 24.43 -8.55
CA THR A 15 2.85 22.98 -8.62
C THR A 15 2.60 22.69 -10.09
N THR A 16 3.67 22.32 -10.78
CA THR A 16 3.62 21.92 -12.16
C THR A 16 2.99 20.54 -12.12
N SER A 17 1.65 20.50 -12.17
CA SER A 17 0.92 19.27 -12.42
C SER A 17 1.28 18.85 -13.83
N GLN A 18 2.33 18.04 -13.97
CA GLN A 18 2.63 17.37 -15.23
C GLN A 18 1.39 16.56 -15.60
N GLU A 19 0.86 16.84 -16.79
CA GLU A 19 -0.26 16.10 -17.36
C GLU A 19 0.19 14.64 -17.51
N ARG A 20 -0.37 13.75 -16.69
CA ARG A 20 0.01 12.33 -16.64
C ARG A 20 -0.42 11.64 -17.92
N THR A 21 0.48 10.87 -18.52
CA THR A 21 0.20 10.15 -19.76
C THR A 21 -0.42 8.79 -19.48
N GLU A 22 -1.11 8.21 -20.47
CA GLU A 22 -1.59 6.83 -20.41
C GLU A 22 -0.45 5.81 -20.19
N ASP A 23 0.75 6.11 -20.71
CA ASP A 23 1.96 5.30 -20.51
C ASP A 23 2.43 5.31 -19.05
N ASP A 24 2.33 6.46 -18.37
CA ASP A 24 2.66 6.57 -16.93
C ASP A 24 1.69 5.72 -16.09
N GLN A 25 0.39 5.82 -16.38
CA GLN A 25 -0.62 5.00 -15.71
C GLN A 25 -0.40 3.50 -15.97
N TYR A 26 -0.07 3.12 -17.20
CA TYR A 26 0.24 1.73 -17.53
C TYR A 26 1.46 1.21 -16.74
N LYS A 27 2.55 1.98 -16.70
CA LYS A 27 3.76 1.62 -15.92
C LYS A 27 3.47 1.50 -14.44
N PHE A 28 2.63 2.38 -13.91
CA PHE A 28 2.22 2.36 -12.52
C PHE A 28 1.45 1.11 -12.15
N VAL A 29 0.34 0.83 -12.85
CA VAL A 29 -0.47 -0.35 -12.61
C VAL A 29 0.38 -1.62 -12.71
N ARG A 30 1.33 -1.65 -13.65
CA ARG A 30 2.29 -2.75 -13.79
C ARG A 30 3.26 -2.88 -12.61
N SER A 31 3.61 -1.77 -11.97
CA SER A 31 4.48 -1.73 -10.79
C SER A 31 3.78 -2.08 -9.48
N VAL A 32 2.44 -1.90 -9.41
CA VAL A 32 1.63 -2.28 -8.25
C VAL A 32 1.74 -3.77 -7.98
N THR A 33 1.73 -4.62 -9.02
CA THR A 33 2.01 -6.04 -8.82
C THR A 33 3.45 -6.23 -8.34
N GLY A 34 3.63 -6.77 -7.13
CA GLY A 34 4.91 -6.78 -6.47
C GLY A 34 4.87 -7.26 -5.03
N ILE A 35 6.07 -7.43 -4.46
CA ILE A 35 6.30 -7.72 -3.05
C ILE A 35 6.90 -6.47 -2.42
N PHE A 36 6.31 -6.01 -1.32
CA PHE A 36 6.73 -4.85 -0.55
C PHE A 36 7.18 -5.33 0.81
N ASN A 37 8.43 -5.00 1.17
CA ASN A 37 8.87 -5.15 2.56
C ASN A 37 8.33 -3.95 3.32
N ILE A 38 7.64 -4.20 4.42
CA ILE A 38 7.06 -3.15 5.25
C ILE A 38 7.65 -3.18 6.67
N THR A 39 7.45 -2.10 7.40
CA THR A 39 7.80 -1.93 8.81
C THR A 39 6.63 -1.26 9.50
N SER A 40 6.37 -1.65 10.75
CA SER A 40 5.40 -0.99 11.64
C SER A 40 6.08 -0.58 12.95
N GLU A 41 5.81 0.63 13.43
CA GLU A 41 6.32 1.11 14.72
C GLU A 41 5.56 0.50 15.91
N ALA A 42 4.32 0.00 15.70
CA ALA A 42 3.44 -0.48 16.76
C ALA A 42 3.94 -1.79 17.41
N ASP A 43 4.77 -2.57 16.71
CA ASP A 43 5.13 -3.94 17.12
C ASP A 43 6.56 -4.09 17.70
N GLU A 44 7.38 -3.04 17.71
CA GLU A 44 8.77 -3.15 18.20
C GLU A 44 8.89 -3.29 19.72
N GLY A 45 7.89 -2.81 20.48
CA GLY A 45 7.93 -2.80 21.95
C GLY A 45 7.60 -4.15 22.60
N ASP A 46 6.49 -4.76 22.18
CA ASP A 46 5.93 -5.94 22.87
C ASP A 46 6.28 -7.26 22.16
N TRP A 47 6.52 -7.25 20.84
CA TRP A 47 6.79 -8.47 20.07
C TRP A 47 7.85 -8.28 18.97
N PRO A 48 9.14 -8.08 19.33
CA PRO A 48 10.20 -7.76 18.36
C PRO A 48 10.45 -8.82 17.27
N SER A 49 10.00 -10.06 17.49
CA SER A 49 10.09 -11.12 16.48
C SER A 49 8.94 -11.10 15.47
N LYS A 50 7.79 -10.53 15.86
CA LYS A 50 6.59 -10.38 15.05
C LYS A 50 6.58 -9.09 14.23
N SER A 51 7.51 -8.18 14.48
CA SER A 51 7.71 -6.95 13.70
C SER A 51 8.77 -7.09 12.58
N GLN A 52 9.40 -8.26 12.45
CA GLN A 52 10.46 -8.51 11.48
C GLN A 52 9.95 -9.20 10.22
N GLY A 53 10.49 -8.80 9.07
CA GLY A 53 10.22 -9.50 7.81
C GLY A 53 8.82 -9.28 7.24
N LEU A 54 8.07 -8.30 7.75
CA LEU A 54 6.71 -8.01 7.32
C LEU A 54 6.64 -7.73 5.82
N THR A 55 5.60 -8.26 5.17
CA THR A 55 5.41 -8.07 3.74
C THR A 55 3.97 -7.79 3.36
N ILE A 56 3.82 -7.04 2.26
CA ILE A 56 2.57 -6.99 1.50
C ILE A 56 2.88 -7.38 0.06
N HIS A 57 2.12 -8.32 -0.45
CA HIS A 57 2.12 -8.75 -1.83
C HIS A 57 0.87 -8.20 -2.49
N PHE A 58 1.01 -7.53 -3.63
CA PHE A 58 -0.12 -7.11 -4.44
C PHE A 58 -0.12 -7.83 -5.78
N HIS A 59 -1.31 -8.20 -6.27
CA HIS A 59 -1.53 -8.80 -7.56
C HIS A 59 -2.68 -8.10 -8.30
N VAL A 60 -2.37 -7.49 -9.44
CA VAL A 60 -3.35 -6.83 -10.30
C VAL A 60 -3.93 -7.85 -11.29
N ASP A 61 -5.16 -8.32 -11.03
CA ASP A 61 -5.89 -9.19 -11.96
C ASP A 61 -6.73 -8.33 -12.92
N LYS A 62 -6.18 -8.11 -14.12
CA LYS A 62 -6.85 -7.36 -15.20
C LYS A 62 -8.08 -8.09 -15.76
N GLN A 63 -8.13 -9.43 -15.70
CA GLN A 63 -9.24 -10.20 -16.24
C GLN A 63 -10.48 -10.07 -15.34
N GLN A 64 -10.28 -10.13 -14.02
CA GLN A 64 -11.36 -10.01 -13.05
C GLN A 64 -11.61 -8.58 -12.56
N LYS A 65 -10.78 -7.62 -13.00
CA LYS A 65 -10.82 -6.23 -12.55
C LYS A 65 -10.75 -6.13 -11.03
N ARG A 66 -9.75 -6.81 -10.44
CA ARG A 66 -9.49 -6.84 -8.99
C ARG A 66 -8.02 -6.62 -8.71
N VAL A 67 -7.74 -6.05 -7.54
CA VAL A 67 -6.37 -5.97 -7.01
C VAL A 67 -6.36 -6.71 -5.69
N TRP A 68 -5.79 -7.91 -5.74
CA TRP A 68 -5.64 -8.78 -4.59
C TRP A 68 -4.37 -8.45 -3.85
N GLY A 69 -4.33 -8.84 -2.59
CA GLY A 69 -3.07 -8.92 -1.88
C GLY A 69 -3.04 -10.02 -0.85
N HIS A 70 -1.83 -10.27 -0.40
CA HIS A 70 -1.50 -11.14 0.70
C HIS A 70 -0.57 -10.35 1.62
N PHE A 71 -0.72 -10.47 2.93
CA PHE A 71 0.09 -9.74 3.87
C PHE A 71 0.52 -10.65 5.00
N ASP A 72 1.73 -10.41 5.49
CA ASP A 72 2.31 -10.99 6.68
C ASP A 72 2.65 -9.80 7.59
N VAL A 73 1.79 -9.55 8.59
CA VAL A 73 1.85 -8.39 9.49
C VAL A 73 1.53 -8.83 10.92
N GLY A 74 2.51 -8.68 11.82
CA GLY A 74 2.33 -8.96 13.24
C GLY A 74 2.05 -10.45 13.48
N ILE A 75 0.83 -10.75 13.93
CA ILE A 75 0.35 -12.11 14.23
C ILE A 75 -0.69 -12.62 13.20
N VAL A 76 -0.80 -11.94 12.06
CA VAL A 76 -1.79 -12.22 11.04
C VAL A 76 -1.12 -12.33 9.67
N ASP A 77 -1.30 -13.48 9.01
CA ASP A 77 -0.75 -13.79 7.69
C ASP A 77 -1.85 -14.32 6.75
N GLU A 78 -2.45 -13.47 5.91
CA GLU A 78 -3.57 -13.87 5.03
C GLU A 78 -3.82 -12.83 3.89
N TYR A 79 -5.08 -12.52 3.57
CA TYR A 79 -5.50 -11.88 2.33
C TYR A 79 -6.10 -10.50 2.54
N LEU A 80 -5.86 -9.63 1.56
CA LEU A 80 -6.54 -8.35 1.42
C LEU A 80 -7.06 -8.16 -0.01
N LEU A 81 -8.04 -7.27 -0.16
CA LEU A 81 -8.62 -6.89 -1.43
C LEU A 81 -8.82 -5.37 -1.46
N LEU A 82 -8.22 -4.69 -2.44
CA LEU A 82 -8.49 -3.26 -2.63
C LEU A 82 -9.93 -3.06 -3.10
N SER A 83 -10.55 -2.00 -2.59
CA SER A 83 -11.89 -1.56 -2.98
C SER A 83 -11.96 -1.06 -4.43
N LEU A 84 -10.80 -0.79 -5.04
CA LEU A 84 -10.67 -0.27 -6.40
C LEU A 84 -10.28 -1.35 -7.39
N SER A 85 -10.81 -1.23 -8.61
CA SER A 85 -10.35 -2.01 -9.75
C SER A 85 -9.01 -1.47 -10.28
N PRO A 86 -8.27 -2.22 -11.12
CA PRO A 86 -7.02 -1.76 -11.71
C PRO A 86 -7.09 -0.39 -12.39
N ASP A 87 -8.22 -0.09 -13.05
CA ASP A 87 -8.44 1.18 -13.77
C ASP A 87 -8.65 2.36 -12.81
N GLY A 88 -9.02 2.08 -11.56
CA GLY A 88 -9.24 3.08 -10.51
C GLY A 88 -8.00 3.33 -9.64
N LEU A 89 -6.88 2.66 -9.90
CA LEU A 89 -5.65 2.86 -9.12
C LEU A 89 -5.08 4.26 -9.37
N VAL A 90 -4.83 5.00 -8.30
CA VAL A 90 -4.29 6.36 -8.35
C VAL A 90 -3.01 6.44 -7.52
N HIS A 91 -1.96 7.00 -8.10
CA HIS A 91 -0.72 7.30 -7.39
C HIS A 91 -0.94 8.27 -6.23
N ASN A 92 -0.14 8.12 -5.17
CA ASN A 92 -0.01 9.09 -4.08
C ASN A 92 -1.37 9.45 -3.44
N THR A 93 -2.36 8.56 -3.57
CA THR A 93 -3.71 8.73 -3.04
C THR A 93 -4.03 7.52 -2.17
N PRO A 94 -4.59 7.72 -0.96
CA PRO A 94 -5.06 6.61 -0.13
C PRO A 94 -6.14 5.80 -0.86
N MET A 95 -5.96 4.49 -0.90
CA MET A 95 -6.89 3.54 -1.50
C MET A 95 -7.35 2.55 -0.43
N GLY A 96 -8.65 2.47 -0.21
CA GLY A 96 -9.24 1.55 0.76
C GLY A 96 -9.06 0.08 0.36
N PHE A 97 -8.91 -0.79 1.35
CA PHE A 97 -8.96 -2.24 1.20
C PHE A 97 -9.76 -2.89 2.34
N GLN A 98 -10.21 -4.11 2.10
CA GLN A 98 -10.71 -5.02 3.13
C GLN A 98 -9.67 -6.12 3.34
N TRP A 99 -9.56 -6.64 4.56
CA TRP A 99 -8.66 -7.74 4.86
C TRP A 99 -9.34 -8.75 5.77
N ARG A 100 -8.89 -10.01 5.67
CA ARG A 100 -9.29 -11.09 6.57
C ARG A 100 -8.07 -11.92 6.90
N GLY A 101 -8.05 -12.45 8.11
CA GLY A 101 -6.91 -13.13 8.67
C GLY A 101 -7.26 -14.16 9.73
N THR A 102 -6.26 -14.92 10.13
CA THR A 102 -6.33 -15.78 11.31
C THR A 102 -5.24 -15.36 12.27
N GLU A 103 -5.57 -15.19 13.55
CA GLU A 103 -4.58 -14.93 14.59
C GLU A 103 -3.71 -16.18 14.84
N ASP A 104 -2.39 -16.05 14.70
CA ASP A 104 -1.43 -17.15 14.82
C ASP A 104 -1.62 -18.01 16.08
N ASP A 105 -1.79 -17.36 17.23
CA ASP A 105 -1.74 -18.04 18.54
C ASP A 105 -3.05 -18.73 18.90
N THR A 106 -4.19 -18.16 18.49
CA THR A 106 -5.52 -18.64 18.91
C THR A 106 -6.30 -19.31 17.79
N GLY A 107 -5.89 -19.14 16.53
CA GLY A 107 -6.65 -19.57 15.36
C GLY A 107 -7.96 -18.80 15.18
N ARG A 108 -8.16 -17.68 15.86
CA ARG A 108 -9.39 -16.89 15.75
C ARG A 108 -9.44 -16.17 14.40
N PRO A 109 -10.59 -16.18 13.71
CA PRO A 109 -10.76 -15.36 12.53
C PRO A 109 -10.77 -13.88 12.92
N LEU A 110 -10.00 -13.10 12.19
CA LEU A 110 -9.93 -11.66 12.27
C LEU A 110 -10.31 -11.06 10.92
N ASP A 111 -10.91 -9.89 10.94
CA ASP A 111 -11.20 -9.11 9.75
C ASP A 111 -11.09 -7.63 10.06
N GLY A 112 -11.05 -6.86 8.97
CA GLY A 112 -11.02 -5.43 9.08
C GLY A 112 -10.90 -4.73 7.75
N SER A 113 -10.49 -3.47 7.84
CA SER A 113 -10.31 -2.59 6.69
C SER A 113 -8.97 -1.90 6.78
N GLY A 114 -8.59 -1.16 5.75
CA GLY A 114 -7.39 -0.37 5.79
C GLY A 114 -7.28 0.55 4.60
N GLU A 115 -6.19 1.30 4.57
CA GLU A 115 -5.86 2.16 3.45
C GLU A 115 -4.40 1.96 3.07
N VAL A 116 -4.12 1.97 1.77
CA VAL A 116 -2.75 1.95 1.24
C VAL A 116 -2.58 3.08 0.24
N THR A 117 -1.46 3.79 0.37
CA THR A 117 -0.98 4.74 -0.63
C THR A 117 0.23 4.13 -1.31
N ILE A 118 0.19 4.02 -2.64
CA ILE A 118 1.32 3.56 -3.45
C ILE A 118 1.94 4.77 -4.13
N TRP A 119 3.21 5.02 -3.80
CA TRP A 119 3.95 6.17 -4.29
C TRP A 119 4.74 5.84 -5.56
N GLU A 120 5.04 6.86 -6.36
CA GLU A 120 5.80 6.72 -7.62
C GLU A 120 7.18 6.07 -7.43
N GLU A 121 7.81 6.26 -6.27
CA GLU A 121 9.10 5.66 -5.90
C GLU A 121 8.99 4.17 -5.51
N ARG A 122 7.84 3.54 -5.77
CA ARG A 122 7.53 2.15 -5.39
C ARG A 122 7.63 1.93 -3.89
N THR A 123 7.29 2.96 -3.13
CA THR A 123 7.08 2.88 -1.69
C THR A 123 5.58 2.76 -1.41
N VAL A 124 5.28 2.17 -0.28
CA VAL A 124 3.91 2.05 0.22
C VAL A 124 3.84 2.58 1.63
N SER A 125 2.73 3.19 1.97
CA SER A 125 2.40 3.58 3.34
C SER A 125 0.91 3.38 3.55
N GLY A 126 0.50 3.13 4.78
CA GLY A 126 -0.90 2.88 5.05
C GLY A 126 -1.14 2.41 6.47
N VAL A 127 -2.34 1.89 6.68
CA VAL A 127 -2.78 1.40 7.99
C VAL A 127 -3.74 0.23 7.81
N PHE A 128 -3.51 -0.83 8.59
CA PHE A 128 -4.52 -1.86 8.86
C PHE A 128 -5.36 -1.43 10.05
N ARG A 129 -6.67 -1.57 9.94
CA ARG A 129 -7.65 -1.26 11.00
C ARG A 129 -8.51 -2.48 11.26
N GLY A 130 -8.76 -2.80 12.51
CA GLY A 130 -9.66 -3.89 12.88
C GLY A 130 -9.62 -4.25 14.36
N ASN A 131 -10.15 -5.42 14.68
CA ASN A 131 -10.33 -5.86 16.07
C ASN A 131 -9.00 -6.15 16.80
N ALA A 132 -7.89 -6.30 16.06
CA ALA A 132 -6.55 -6.44 16.61
C ALA A 132 -5.86 -5.08 16.90
N GLY A 133 -6.54 -3.96 16.64
CA GLY A 133 -5.98 -2.62 16.70
C GLY A 133 -5.61 -2.07 15.33
N ASP A 134 -5.09 -0.83 15.34
CA ASP A 134 -4.63 -0.14 14.14
C ASP A 134 -3.10 -0.29 14.01
N ILE A 135 -2.64 -0.74 12.84
CA ILE A 135 -1.22 -0.98 12.54
C ILE A 135 -0.82 -0.11 11.35
N ASP A 136 -0.13 0.99 11.63
CA ASP A 136 0.50 1.80 10.59
C ASP A 136 1.66 1.04 9.96
N PHE A 137 1.85 1.18 8.65
CA PHE A 137 2.96 0.58 7.93
C PHE A 137 3.59 1.54 6.92
N ASN A 138 4.88 1.35 6.72
CA ASN A 138 5.64 1.98 5.63
C ASN A 138 6.54 0.93 4.99
N GLY A 139 6.80 1.04 3.69
CA GLY A 139 7.57 0.01 3.02
C GLY A 139 8.03 0.36 1.62
N LYS A 140 8.81 -0.56 1.05
CA LYS A 140 9.39 -0.43 -0.29
C LYS A 140 9.28 -1.73 -1.05
N ARG A 141 8.98 -1.61 -2.34
CA ARG A 141 8.94 -2.75 -3.26
C ARG A 141 10.32 -3.40 -3.38
N LYS A 142 10.38 -4.73 -3.30
CA LYS A 142 11.57 -5.51 -3.64
C LYS A 142 12.01 -5.20 -5.07
N PHE A 143 13.32 -5.25 -5.30
CA PHE A 143 13.86 -5.12 -6.65
C PHE A 143 13.58 -6.41 -7.43
N MET A 144 12.51 -6.39 -8.20
CA MET A 144 12.00 -7.53 -8.97
C MET A 144 11.26 -7.04 -10.23
N PRO A 145 11.09 -7.88 -11.27
CA PRO A 145 10.28 -7.52 -12.43
C PRO A 145 8.88 -7.05 -12.05
N GLY A 146 8.28 -6.17 -12.86
CA GLY A 146 6.85 -5.87 -12.77
C GLY A 146 6.01 -7.13 -12.99
N GLU A 147 4.75 -7.12 -12.56
CA GLU A 147 3.78 -8.23 -12.77
C GLU A 147 4.08 -9.53 -12.01
N VAL A 148 5.10 -9.54 -11.14
CA VAL A 148 5.40 -10.68 -10.26
C VAL A 148 4.99 -10.36 -8.83
N SER A 149 4.01 -11.09 -8.30
CA SER A 149 3.48 -10.97 -6.93
C SER A 149 3.99 -12.02 -5.96
N GLY A 150 4.77 -13.00 -6.43
CA GLY A 150 5.21 -14.15 -5.63
C GLY A 150 4.21 -15.32 -5.57
N TYR A 151 2.92 -15.04 -5.82
CA TYR A 151 1.84 -16.03 -5.89
C TYR A 151 1.10 -15.96 -7.22
N ASP A 152 0.52 -17.08 -7.64
CA ASP A 152 -0.38 -17.12 -8.80
C ASP A 152 -1.78 -16.56 -8.47
N VAL A 153 -2.58 -16.29 -9.50
CA VAL A 153 -3.96 -15.79 -9.32
C VAL A 153 -4.87 -16.79 -8.60
N GLY A 154 -4.59 -18.09 -8.69
CA GLY A 154 -5.37 -19.16 -8.07
C GLY A 154 -5.21 -19.18 -6.54
N TYR A 155 -4.06 -18.74 -6.03
CA TYR A 155 -3.79 -18.56 -4.61
C TYR A 155 -4.74 -17.52 -4.00
N TYR A 156 -4.78 -16.31 -4.56
CA TYR A 156 -5.64 -15.22 -4.06
C TYR A 156 -7.14 -15.52 -4.15
N ARG A 157 -7.57 -16.38 -5.07
CA ARG A 157 -8.98 -16.79 -5.19
C ARG A 157 -9.49 -17.66 -4.05
N ARG A 158 -8.61 -18.17 -3.20
CA ARG A 158 -8.97 -18.87 -1.95
C ARG A 158 -9.21 -17.89 -0.80
N GLY A 159 -8.77 -16.64 -0.98
CA GLY A 159 -8.99 -15.47 -0.13
C GLY A 159 -10.35 -14.81 -0.30
#